data_AF-A0A2V2DEC0-F1
#
_entry.id   AF-A0A2V2DEC0-F1
#
_cell.length_a   1.000
_cell.length_b   1.000
_cell.length_c   1.000
_cell.angle_alpha   90.00
_cell.angle_beta   90.00
_cell.angle_gamma   90.00
#
_symmetry.space_group_name_H-M   'P 1'
#
loop_
_entity.id
_entity.type
_entity.pdbx_description
1 polymer ?
#
loop_
_entity_poly.entity_id
_entity_poly.type
_entity_poly.pdbx_seq_one_letter_code
_entity_poly.pdbx_strand_id
1 'polypeptide(L)'
;MKNFALFAFFAFLVAGFLSGCASDGPKGEGGSKAQGGPGGAVSASSRSQAGAREDAREGGQAGAPSQRISDSAASSLSSASSLSAALPAGGFDGSATDSSPARRASPKMSMEDFSEKIARADTKNVSLARKKLLDILGEQARFFKRMGNDTRLKEIETISAYRRIMSLWEGYFLENPNDVEARIIYGKFLRSTGKASDAYAEFCAADKLDPSIAVVKQQMATFEAETGLVKESYAHICDAVRLEPDNAVYVWQAAKLMVSRRDVLEEHLKLSPEEYDKKYLSFYARAAELEPSSASFQTDYALSFYDAAKPDWNAALRQWKRAEKLAALNLDRQIVLANMARVLIELNRDDEAEKLLEGVTLDSIAGVKSALLAEIERARKEGVSRKVPERKTYSY
;
A
#
# COMPACT_ATOMS: atom_id res chain seq x y z
N MET A 1 -25.23 11.16 5.79
CA MET A 1 -25.62 9.81 5.34
C MET A 1 -25.80 9.82 3.83
N LYS A 2 -25.22 8.84 3.11
CA LYS A 2 -24.83 8.83 1.68
C LYS A 2 -23.43 9.40 1.41
N ASN A 3 -22.41 8.62 1.79
CA ASN A 3 -21.05 8.58 1.20
C ASN A 3 -20.22 7.42 1.80
N PHE A 4 -20.87 6.31 2.17
CA PHE A 4 -20.23 5.17 2.84
C PHE A 4 -20.34 3.85 2.05
N ALA A 5 -20.77 3.90 0.79
CA ALA A 5 -21.12 2.71 0.00
C ALA A 5 -20.23 2.47 -1.23
N LEU A 6 -19.10 3.17 -1.38
CA LEU A 6 -18.18 2.94 -2.51
C LEU A 6 -16.79 2.42 -2.08
N PHE A 7 -16.58 2.13 -0.80
CA PHE A 7 -15.29 1.73 -0.23
C PHE A 7 -15.18 0.25 0.15
N ALA A 8 -16.12 -0.59 -0.27
CA ALA A 8 -16.22 -2.00 0.14
C ALA A 8 -16.22 -3.01 -1.03
N PHE A 9 -15.55 -2.73 -2.15
CA PHE A 9 -15.46 -3.68 -3.28
C PHE A 9 -14.04 -4.09 -3.71
N PHE A 10 -13.00 -3.76 -2.92
CA PHE A 10 -11.62 -4.20 -3.22
C PHE A 10 -10.89 -4.91 -2.06
N ALA A 11 -11.62 -5.31 -1.01
CA ALA A 11 -11.05 -5.98 0.16
C ALA A 11 -11.68 -7.36 0.49
N PHE A 12 -12.26 -8.06 -0.49
CA PHE A 12 -12.78 -9.42 -0.28
C PHE A 12 -12.42 -10.35 -1.46
N LEU A 13 -11.15 -10.77 -1.53
CA LEU A 13 -10.77 -11.96 -2.31
C LEU A 13 -9.40 -12.56 -1.91
N VAL A 14 -9.11 -12.65 -0.60
CA VAL A 14 -7.96 -13.45 -0.10
C VAL A 14 -8.34 -14.37 1.09
N ALA A 15 -9.58 -14.36 1.59
CA ALA A 15 -9.98 -15.29 2.65
C ALA A 15 -11.14 -16.19 2.20
N GLY A 16 -10.81 -17.41 1.77
CA GLY A 16 -11.75 -18.51 1.69
C GLY A 16 -11.63 -19.33 0.43
N PHE A 17 -10.70 -20.31 0.40
CA PHE A 17 -10.94 -21.61 -0.23
C PHE A 17 -9.81 -22.58 0.21
N LEU A 18 -9.97 -23.16 1.39
CA LEU A 18 -9.45 -24.49 1.68
C LEU A 18 -10.64 -25.38 1.99
N SER A 19 -10.87 -26.35 1.09
CA SER A 19 -11.47 -27.67 1.31
C SER A 19 -12.63 -27.99 0.36
N GLY A 20 -12.39 -29.01 -0.48
CA GLY A 20 -13.43 -29.94 -0.90
C GLY A 20 -13.91 -29.83 -2.35
N CYS A 21 -13.17 -30.46 -3.29
CA CYS A 21 -13.80 -31.17 -4.40
C CYS A 21 -12.97 -32.41 -4.75
N ALA A 22 -13.56 -33.57 -4.48
CA ALA A 22 -13.20 -34.84 -5.07
C ALA A 22 -13.68 -34.86 -6.54
N SER A 23 -12.90 -35.46 -7.43
CA SER A 23 -13.42 -35.98 -8.69
C SER A 23 -12.57 -37.16 -9.17
N ASP A 24 -13.28 -38.25 -9.46
CA ASP A 24 -12.80 -39.55 -9.92
C ASP A 24 -12.19 -39.55 -11.34
N GLY A 25 -11.22 -40.47 -11.52
CA GLY A 25 -11.03 -41.29 -12.72
C GLY A 25 -9.83 -40.96 -13.63
N PRO A 26 -9.32 -41.91 -14.47
CA PRO A 26 -9.55 -43.35 -14.55
C PRO A 26 -8.25 -44.22 -14.55
N LYS A 27 -8.47 -45.53 -14.58
CA LYS A 27 -7.50 -46.64 -14.65
C LYS A 27 -6.58 -46.61 -15.89
N GLY A 28 -5.34 -47.08 -15.74
CA GLY A 28 -4.45 -47.41 -16.85
C GLY A 28 -3.14 -48.07 -16.37
N GLU A 29 -2.80 -49.20 -16.97
CA GLU A 29 -1.84 -50.23 -16.56
C GLU A 29 -0.35 -49.85 -16.68
N GLY A 30 0.52 -50.56 -15.93
CA GLY A 30 1.91 -50.78 -16.38
C GLY A 30 2.98 -50.96 -15.30
N GLY A 31 3.42 -52.20 -15.08
CA GLY A 31 4.86 -52.51 -14.97
C GLY A 31 5.52 -52.52 -13.59
N SER A 32 5.67 -53.73 -13.05
CA SER A 32 6.42 -54.12 -11.84
C SER A 32 7.95 -54.12 -12.02
N LYS A 33 8.69 -53.73 -10.95
CA LYS A 33 9.98 -54.26 -10.41
C LYS A 33 10.62 -53.14 -9.54
N ALA A 34 11.18 -53.33 -8.34
CA ALA A 34 11.77 -54.49 -7.69
C ALA A 34 11.81 -54.34 -6.15
N GLN A 35 11.64 -55.49 -5.49
CA GLN A 35 12.32 -56.04 -4.29
C GLN A 35 12.89 -55.12 -3.19
N GLY A 36 12.45 -55.40 -1.96
CA GLY A 36 13.17 -55.12 -0.71
C GLY A 36 12.27 -55.22 0.53
N GLY A 37 12.12 -56.40 1.13
CA GLY A 37 11.52 -56.57 2.47
C GLY A 37 12.58 -56.45 3.59
N PRO A 38 12.32 -56.94 4.81
CA PRO A 38 11.05 -57.22 5.49
C PRO A 38 11.01 -56.69 6.95
N GLY A 39 9.86 -56.83 7.63
CA GLY A 39 9.74 -56.70 9.10
C GLY A 39 8.31 -56.31 9.47
N GLY A 40 7.44 -57.26 9.83
CA GLY A 40 7.24 -57.70 11.22
C GLY A 40 6.01 -56.95 11.79
N ALA A 41 4.80 -57.49 11.71
CA ALA A 41 4.19 -58.47 12.62
C ALA A 41 3.12 -57.81 13.53
N VAL A 42 2.07 -58.59 13.81
CA VAL A 42 1.17 -58.54 14.99
C VAL A 42 -0.06 -57.60 14.95
N SER A 43 -1.15 -58.18 14.42
CA SER A 43 -2.48 -58.41 15.02
C SER A 43 -3.14 -57.52 16.10
N ALA A 44 -4.48 -57.46 15.95
CA ALA A 44 -5.55 -57.45 16.97
C ALA A 44 -5.91 -56.08 17.59
N SER A 45 -7.10 -55.51 17.34
CA SER A 45 -8.47 -55.90 17.74
C SER A 45 -8.87 -55.39 19.14
N SER A 46 -9.82 -54.45 19.17
CA SER A 46 -10.88 -54.21 20.17
C SER A 46 -11.45 -52.82 19.85
N ARG A 47 -12.69 -52.64 19.35
CA ARG A 47 -14.03 -52.95 19.90
C ARG A 47 -14.29 -52.23 21.22
N SER A 48 -15.08 -51.16 21.17
CA SER A 48 -15.99 -50.75 22.24
C SER A 48 -16.98 -49.71 21.70
N GLN A 49 -18.22 -50.16 21.52
CA GLN A 49 -19.44 -49.36 21.40
C GLN A 49 -20.05 -49.17 22.80
N ALA A 50 -20.95 -48.19 22.88
CA ALA A 50 -22.06 -47.98 23.83
C ALA A 50 -21.87 -46.66 24.60
N GLY A 51 -22.89 -45.84 24.81
CA GLY A 51 -24.33 -45.89 24.54
C GLY A 51 -24.86 -44.48 24.81
N ALA A 52 -25.98 -44.07 24.18
CA ALA A 52 -27.30 -44.03 24.84
C ALA A 52 -27.40 -42.90 25.90
N ARG A 53 -28.44 -42.06 25.98
CA ARG A 53 -29.82 -42.07 25.44
C ARG A 53 -30.52 -40.81 25.99
N GLU A 54 -31.62 -40.43 25.33
CA GLU A 54 -32.90 -39.91 25.90
C GLU A 54 -32.87 -38.55 26.64
N ASP A 55 -33.86 -37.66 26.57
CA ASP A 55 -35.22 -37.73 26.07
C ASP A 55 -35.87 -36.31 25.98
N ALA A 56 -36.90 -36.21 25.11
CA ALA A 56 -38.18 -35.47 25.24
C ALA A 56 -38.22 -33.96 25.61
N ARG A 57 -39.27 -33.18 25.31
CA ARG A 57 -40.30 -33.00 24.27
C ARG A 57 -41.12 -31.77 24.74
N GLU A 58 -41.98 -31.23 23.87
CA GLU A 58 -42.96 -30.12 24.06
C GLU A 58 -42.36 -28.70 23.92
N GLY A 59 -42.95 -27.73 23.22
CA GLY A 59 -44.22 -27.59 22.51
C GLY A 59 -44.55 -26.09 22.41
N GLY A 60 -45.07 -25.61 21.28
CA GLY A 60 -45.94 -24.41 21.25
C GLY A 60 -45.36 -23.03 20.86
N GLN A 61 -45.64 -22.66 19.61
CA GLN A 61 -46.14 -21.36 19.12
C GLN A 61 -45.34 -20.04 19.27
N ALA A 62 -44.88 -19.58 18.10
CA ALA A 62 -45.05 -18.25 17.51
C ALA A 62 -45.35 -17.03 18.43
N GLY A 63 -44.34 -16.16 18.55
CA GLY A 63 -44.49 -14.77 18.95
C GLY A 63 -43.27 -13.98 18.46
N ALA A 64 -43.47 -13.02 17.55
CA ALA A 64 -42.44 -12.13 17.06
C ALA A 64 -41.90 -11.21 18.18
N PRO A 65 -40.61 -10.85 18.19
CA PRO A 65 -40.13 -9.73 18.99
C PRO A 65 -39.78 -8.53 18.10
N SER A 66 -40.51 -7.43 18.33
CA SER A 66 -40.01 -6.08 18.09
C SER A 66 -39.26 -5.60 19.33
N GLN A 67 -38.11 -4.97 19.09
CA GLN A 67 -37.33 -4.05 19.94
C GLN A 67 -36.39 -4.59 21.04
N ARG A 68 -35.23 -3.90 21.08
CA ARG A 68 -34.12 -3.86 22.05
C ARG A 68 -33.07 -4.97 21.99
N ILE A 69 -31.93 -4.62 21.38
CA ILE A 69 -30.61 -4.68 22.04
C ILE A 69 -29.83 -3.43 21.61
N SER A 70 -29.99 -2.34 22.37
CA SER A 70 -28.87 -1.49 22.77
C SER A 70 -27.92 -2.32 23.64
N ASP A 71 -26.64 -1.94 23.69
CA ASP A 71 -25.61 -2.49 24.58
C ASP A 71 -24.78 -3.68 24.06
N SER A 72 -24.04 -3.46 22.95
CA SER A 72 -22.89 -4.32 22.60
C SER A 72 -21.71 -3.59 21.95
N ALA A 73 -21.74 -2.25 21.83
CA ALA A 73 -20.63 -1.47 21.27
C ALA A 73 -19.80 -0.73 22.33
N ALA A 74 -20.11 -0.90 23.63
CA ALA A 74 -19.50 -0.15 24.72
C ALA A 74 -18.63 -1.00 25.69
N SER A 75 -18.41 -2.29 25.41
CA SER A 75 -17.76 -3.22 26.35
C SER A 75 -16.46 -3.87 25.85
N SER A 76 -15.83 -3.36 24.80
CA SER A 76 -14.47 -3.78 24.37
C SER A 76 -13.37 -2.74 24.63
N LEU A 77 -13.66 -1.67 25.37
CA LEU A 77 -12.68 -0.63 25.76
C LEU A 77 -12.19 -0.76 27.21
N SER A 78 -12.09 -1.99 27.72
CA SER A 78 -11.41 -2.25 28.98
C SER A 78 -10.24 -3.19 28.73
N SER A 79 -9.04 -2.72 29.06
CA SER A 79 -7.72 -3.36 28.98
C SER A 79 -7.05 -3.44 27.59
N ALA A 80 -6.49 -2.32 27.12
CA ALA A 80 -5.30 -2.33 26.26
C ALA A 80 -4.57 -0.98 26.29
N SER A 81 -3.35 -0.94 26.86
CA SER A 81 -2.38 0.15 26.68
C SER A 81 -1.91 0.20 25.22
N SER A 82 -2.73 0.77 24.34
CA SER A 82 -2.56 0.68 22.88
C SER A 82 -2.84 2.01 22.20
N LEU A 83 -1.92 2.96 22.31
CA LEU A 83 -1.82 4.08 21.37
C LEU A 83 -0.36 4.22 20.97
N SER A 84 0.01 3.53 19.89
CA SER A 84 1.37 3.58 19.37
C SER A 84 1.42 3.80 17.86
N ALA A 85 0.26 3.96 17.20
CA ALA A 85 0.17 4.36 15.81
C ALA A 85 -0.06 5.87 15.71
N ALA A 86 0.82 6.59 14.99
CA ALA A 86 0.64 7.99 14.64
C ALA A 86 -0.71 8.20 13.94
N LEU A 87 -1.33 9.38 14.13
CA LEU A 87 -2.50 9.72 13.34
C LEU A 87 -2.03 10.02 11.91
N PRO A 88 -2.46 9.24 10.90
CA PRO A 88 -2.18 9.62 9.52
C PRO A 88 -2.91 10.93 9.23
N ALA A 89 -2.18 11.94 8.76
CA ALA A 89 -2.83 12.99 7.97
C ALA A 89 -3.40 12.32 6.72
N GLY A 90 -4.60 12.72 6.29
CA GLY A 90 -5.43 11.98 5.32
C GLY A 90 -4.61 11.28 4.24
N GLY A 91 -4.76 9.95 4.17
CA GLY A 91 -4.06 9.11 3.22
C GLY A 91 -4.41 9.53 1.79
N PHE A 92 -3.44 10.12 1.12
CA PHE A 92 -3.46 10.27 -0.32
C PHE A 92 -3.13 8.91 -0.93
N ASP A 93 -4.00 8.41 -1.80
CA ASP A 93 -3.74 7.15 -2.50
C ASP A 93 -2.50 7.29 -3.41
N GLY A 94 -1.84 6.19 -3.69
CA GLY A 94 -0.64 6.13 -4.54
C GLY A 94 -0.88 6.47 -6.02
N SER A 95 -2.00 7.10 -6.39
CA SER A 95 -2.18 7.73 -7.68
C SER A 95 -1.84 9.22 -7.56
N ALA A 96 -0.60 9.56 -7.91
CA ALA A 96 -0.25 10.94 -8.22
C ALA A 96 -1.08 11.38 -9.45
N THR A 97 -2.28 11.89 -9.20
CA THR A 97 -3.01 12.73 -10.14
C THR A 97 -2.78 14.17 -9.72
N ASP A 98 -1.96 14.83 -10.55
CA ASP A 98 -1.47 16.19 -10.40
C ASP A 98 -2.65 17.20 -10.35
N SER A 99 -2.69 18.03 -9.31
CA SER A 99 -3.51 19.25 -9.29
C SER A 99 -3.07 20.24 -8.21
N SER A 100 -1.88 20.85 -8.38
CA SER A 100 -1.68 22.24 -7.95
C SER A 100 -0.53 22.95 -8.67
N PRO A 101 -0.69 24.22 -9.08
CA PRO A 101 0.25 24.91 -9.94
C PRO A 101 1.33 25.63 -9.12
N ALA A 102 2.56 25.11 -9.10
CA ALA A 102 3.73 25.89 -8.71
C ALA A 102 4.94 25.55 -9.60
N ARG A 103 5.45 26.60 -10.25
CA ARG A 103 6.47 26.57 -11.31
C ARG A 103 7.88 26.24 -10.80
N ARG A 104 8.63 25.63 -11.73
CA ARG A 104 10.10 25.47 -11.84
C ARG A 104 10.74 24.45 -10.91
N ALA A 105 10.70 23.20 -11.36
CA ALA A 105 11.82 22.27 -11.30
C ALA A 105 11.92 21.55 -12.66
N SER A 106 13.12 21.08 -13.02
CA SER A 106 13.56 20.43 -14.27
C SER A 106 12.54 19.43 -14.87
N PRO A 107 12.56 19.16 -16.19
CA PRO A 107 11.38 18.72 -16.93
C PRO A 107 10.93 17.31 -16.52
N LYS A 108 10.01 17.24 -15.55
CA LYS A 108 9.15 16.08 -15.34
C LYS A 108 8.32 15.93 -16.60
N MET A 109 8.54 14.88 -17.37
CA MET A 109 7.71 14.60 -18.55
C MET A 109 6.43 13.92 -18.04
N SER A 110 5.39 14.69 -17.73
CA SER A 110 4.06 14.14 -17.46
C SER A 110 3.55 13.33 -18.66
N MET A 111 2.53 12.47 -18.52
CA MET A 111 1.92 11.81 -19.69
C MET A 111 1.41 12.82 -20.73
N GLU A 112 1.05 14.02 -20.28
CA GLU A 112 0.67 15.15 -21.12
C GLU A 112 1.90 15.77 -21.78
N ASP A 113 2.99 16.03 -21.06
CA ASP A 113 4.26 16.51 -21.65
C ASP A 113 4.89 15.49 -22.58
N PHE A 114 4.69 14.20 -22.33
CA PHE A 114 5.11 13.09 -23.16
C PHE A 114 4.28 13.07 -24.45
N SER A 115 2.95 13.14 -24.32
CA SER A 115 2.03 13.26 -25.46
C SER A 115 2.31 14.53 -26.27
N GLU A 116 2.65 15.64 -25.60
CA GLU A 116 2.90 16.93 -26.21
C GLU A 116 4.30 16.99 -26.84
N LYS A 117 5.32 16.38 -26.24
CA LYS A 117 6.64 16.20 -26.85
C LYS A 117 6.59 15.22 -28.03
N ILE A 118 5.69 14.24 -27.98
CA ILE A 118 5.37 13.40 -29.12
C ILE A 118 4.66 14.20 -30.23
N ALA A 119 3.74 15.09 -29.87
CA ALA A 119 3.04 15.97 -30.82
C ALA A 119 3.94 17.08 -31.41
N ARG A 120 4.94 17.55 -30.65
CA ARG A 120 5.86 18.65 -31.03
C ARG A 120 7.08 18.20 -31.84
N ALA A 121 7.41 16.91 -31.89
CA ALA A 121 8.49 16.44 -32.77
C ALA A 121 8.00 16.43 -34.23
N ASP A 122 8.62 17.29 -35.04
CA ASP A 122 8.48 17.46 -36.50
C ASP A 122 7.27 16.74 -37.15
N THR A 123 6.15 17.46 -37.24
CA THR A 123 4.91 17.02 -37.90
C THR A 123 5.04 16.85 -39.43
N LYS A 124 6.25 16.98 -39.98
CA LYS A 124 6.49 16.83 -41.42
C LYS A 124 6.87 15.41 -41.87
N ASN A 125 7.19 14.50 -40.95
CA ASN A 125 7.43 13.07 -41.27
C ASN A 125 7.14 12.17 -40.05
N VAL A 126 5.87 12.06 -39.65
CA VAL A 126 5.45 11.08 -38.64
C VAL A 126 5.58 9.68 -39.25
N SER A 127 6.46 8.84 -38.72
CA SER A 127 6.58 7.44 -39.15
C SER A 127 5.24 6.70 -38.98
N LEU A 128 4.97 5.71 -39.82
CA LEU A 128 3.73 4.92 -39.72
C LEU A 128 3.56 4.29 -38.32
N ALA A 129 4.67 3.83 -37.71
CA ALA A 129 4.68 3.32 -36.35
C ALA A 129 4.24 4.40 -35.34
N ARG A 130 4.81 5.60 -35.39
CA ARG A 130 4.45 6.69 -34.48
C ARG A 130 2.98 7.08 -34.61
N LYS A 131 2.42 7.07 -35.83
CA LYS A 131 0.99 7.30 -36.06
C LYS A 131 0.13 6.21 -35.39
N LYS A 132 0.48 4.94 -35.58
CA LYS A 132 -0.22 3.81 -34.94
C LYS A 132 -0.18 3.90 -33.41
N LEU A 133 0.96 4.26 -32.82
CA LEU A 133 1.10 4.44 -31.38
C LEU A 133 0.18 5.57 -30.86
N LEU A 134 0.15 6.70 -31.56
CA LEU A 134 -0.75 7.81 -31.22
C LEU A 134 -2.23 7.42 -31.32
N ASP A 135 -2.61 6.63 -32.33
CA ASP A 135 -3.97 6.13 -32.48
C ASP A 135 -4.36 5.23 -31.29
N ILE A 136 -3.46 4.34 -30.87
CA ILE A 136 -3.64 3.48 -29.68
C ILE A 136 -3.83 4.32 -28.42
N LEU A 137 -2.95 5.29 -28.18
CA LEU A 137 -3.02 6.19 -27.04
C LEU A 137 -4.34 6.97 -27.02
N GLY A 138 -4.80 7.43 -28.20
CA GLY A 138 -6.07 8.11 -28.35
C GLY A 138 -7.29 7.22 -28.04
N GLU A 139 -7.23 5.92 -28.36
CA GLU A 139 -8.25 4.95 -27.95
C GLU A 139 -8.22 4.67 -26.44
N GLN A 140 -7.02 4.53 -25.84
CA GLN A 140 -6.85 4.35 -24.39
C GLN A 140 -7.40 5.53 -23.58
N ALA A 141 -7.07 6.76 -23.98
CA ALA A 141 -7.57 7.96 -23.32
C ALA A 141 -9.10 8.03 -23.36
N ARG A 142 -9.71 7.67 -24.50
CA ARG A 142 -11.18 7.58 -24.65
C ARG A 142 -11.77 6.48 -23.77
N PHE A 143 -11.10 5.34 -23.65
CA PHE A 143 -11.51 4.25 -22.78
C PHE A 143 -11.55 4.68 -21.31
N PHE A 144 -10.46 5.24 -20.78
CA PHE A 144 -10.41 5.69 -19.38
C PHE A 144 -11.36 6.85 -19.09
N LYS A 145 -11.51 7.81 -20.01
CA LYS A 145 -12.47 8.91 -19.87
C LYS A 145 -13.91 8.39 -19.73
N ARG A 146 -14.27 7.30 -20.42
CA ARG A 146 -15.61 6.69 -20.29
C ARG A 146 -15.75 5.94 -18.97
N MET A 147 -14.74 5.19 -18.56
CA MET A 147 -14.75 4.48 -17.27
C MET A 147 -14.94 5.42 -16.07
N GLY A 148 -14.34 6.63 -16.10
CA GLY A 148 -14.44 7.58 -15.00
C GLY A 148 -15.77 8.36 -14.91
N ASN A 149 -16.55 8.44 -15.99
CA ASN A 149 -17.75 9.30 -16.06
C ASN A 149 -19.08 8.54 -15.98
N ASP A 150 -19.08 7.23 -16.20
CA ASP A 150 -20.33 6.48 -16.39
C ASP A 150 -20.40 5.25 -15.48
N THR A 151 -21.25 5.31 -14.45
CA THR A 151 -21.55 4.20 -13.53
C THR A 151 -22.37 3.09 -14.18
N ARG A 152 -22.70 3.22 -15.48
CA ARG A 152 -23.50 2.27 -16.26
C ARG A 152 -22.92 1.96 -17.64
N LEU A 153 -21.60 1.98 -17.81
CA LEU A 153 -21.03 1.26 -18.94
C LEU A 153 -21.59 -0.16 -18.91
N LYS A 154 -22.37 -0.52 -19.93
CA LYS A 154 -22.80 -1.91 -20.11
C LYS A 154 -21.50 -2.68 -20.25
N GLU A 155 -21.27 -3.62 -19.36
CA GLU A 155 -20.07 -4.46 -19.28
C GLU A 155 -19.53 -4.90 -20.66
N ILE A 156 -20.44 -5.20 -21.58
CA ILE A 156 -20.18 -5.55 -22.99
C ILE A 156 -19.40 -4.47 -23.76
N GLU A 157 -19.75 -3.19 -23.61
CA GLU A 157 -19.09 -2.07 -24.29
C GLU A 157 -17.66 -1.87 -23.77
N THR A 158 -17.45 -2.00 -22.45
CA THR A 158 -16.13 -1.98 -21.83
C THR A 158 -15.27 -3.14 -22.33
N ILE A 159 -15.82 -4.35 -22.36
CA ILE A 159 -15.13 -5.54 -22.88
C ILE A 159 -14.77 -5.34 -24.36
N SER A 160 -15.68 -4.79 -25.16
CA SER A 160 -15.45 -4.56 -26.60
C SER A 160 -14.38 -3.50 -26.84
N ALA A 161 -14.40 -2.39 -26.09
CA ALA A 161 -13.40 -1.35 -26.17
C ALA A 161 -12.02 -1.85 -25.72
N TYR A 162 -11.96 -2.62 -24.63
CA TYR A 162 -10.73 -3.26 -24.17
C TYR A 162 -10.16 -4.20 -25.23
N ARG A 163 -10.97 -5.12 -25.80
CA ARG A 163 -10.54 -6.03 -26.88
C ARG A 163 -10.01 -5.28 -28.10
N ARG A 164 -10.65 -4.18 -28.49
CA ARG A 164 -10.17 -3.32 -29.58
C ARG A 164 -8.77 -2.77 -29.28
N ILE A 165 -8.56 -2.22 -28.09
CA ILE A 165 -7.23 -1.69 -27.69
C ILE A 165 -6.19 -2.80 -27.69
N MET A 166 -6.51 -3.97 -27.15
CA MET A 166 -5.60 -5.13 -27.15
C MET A 166 -5.20 -5.55 -28.57
N SER A 167 -6.17 -5.64 -29.49
CA SER A 167 -5.89 -5.97 -30.90
C SER A 167 -5.00 -4.93 -31.59
N LEU A 168 -5.15 -3.65 -31.23
CA LEU A 168 -4.26 -2.60 -31.75
C LEU A 168 -2.82 -2.76 -31.21
N TRP A 169 -2.65 -3.11 -29.94
CA TRP A 169 -1.34 -3.40 -29.36
C TRP A 169 -0.68 -4.63 -29.99
N GLU A 170 -1.44 -5.72 -30.17
CA GLU A 170 -0.96 -6.92 -30.86
C GLU A 170 -0.45 -6.57 -32.27
N GLY A 171 -1.25 -5.83 -33.04
CA GLY A 171 -0.85 -5.36 -34.37
C GLY A 171 0.38 -4.46 -34.36
N TYR A 172 0.53 -3.61 -33.33
CA TYR A 172 1.70 -2.75 -33.18
C TYR A 172 2.98 -3.55 -32.93
N PHE A 173 2.95 -4.49 -32.00
CA PHE A 173 4.13 -5.27 -31.60
C PHE A 173 4.54 -6.34 -32.62
N LEU A 174 3.64 -6.77 -33.51
CA LEU A 174 4.01 -7.60 -34.66
C LEU A 174 5.01 -6.89 -35.58
N GLU A 175 4.88 -5.57 -35.74
CA GLU A 175 5.76 -4.77 -36.59
C GLU A 175 6.91 -4.13 -35.80
N ASN A 176 6.73 -3.88 -34.50
CA ASN A 176 7.67 -3.13 -33.66
C ASN A 176 8.02 -3.90 -32.37
N PRO A 177 8.58 -5.11 -32.44
CA PRO A 177 8.77 -5.98 -31.26
C PRO A 177 9.76 -5.43 -30.23
N ASN A 178 10.67 -4.54 -30.62
CA ASN A 178 11.72 -4.01 -29.75
C ASN A 178 11.48 -2.56 -29.32
N ASP A 179 10.26 -2.04 -29.51
CA ASP A 179 9.92 -0.68 -29.08
C ASP A 179 9.72 -0.63 -27.55
N VAL A 180 10.75 -0.19 -26.85
CA VAL A 180 10.80 -0.11 -25.39
C VAL A 180 9.75 0.86 -24.84
N GLU A 181 9.58 2.01 -25.48
CA GLU A 181 8.65 3.06 -25.07
C GLU A 181 7.20 2.56 -25.16
N ALA A 182 6.87 1.89 -26.26
CA ALA A 182 5.58 1.24 -26.44
C ALA A 182 5.31 0.15 -25.38
N ARG A 183 6.31 -0.67 -25.03
CA ARG A 183 6.17 -1.69 -23.97
C ARG A 183 5.87 -1.08 -22.61
N ILE A 184 6.52 0.04 -22.27
CA ILE A 184 6.25 0.76 -21.01
C ILE A 184 4.81 1.27 -20.96
N ILE A 185 4.35 1.90 -22.05
CA ILE A 185 2.98 2.43 -22.15
C ILE A 185 1.96 1.29 -22.06
N TYR A 186 2.20 0.20 -22.78
CA TYR A 186 1.33 -0.97 -22.79
C TYR A 186 1.28 -1.64 -21.41
N GLY A 187 2.42 -1.82 -20.74
CA GLY A 187 2.50 -2.30 -19.37
C GLY A 187 1.69 -1.43 -18.40
N LYS A 188 1.78 -0.10 -18.50
CA LYS A 188 0.95 0.81 -17.69
C LYS A 188 -0.55 0.62 -17.94
N PHE A 189 -0.95 0.47 -19.21
CA PHE A 189 -2.35 0.19 -19.55
C PHE A 189 -2.85 -1.13 -18.98
N LEU A 190 -2.06 -2.20 -19.10
CA LEU A 190 -2.37 -3.51 -18.52
C LEU A 190 -2.54 -3.40 -17.00
N ARG A 191 -1.65 -2.68 -16.33
CA ARG A 191 -1.75 -2.43 -14.88
C ARG A 191 -3.03 -1.69 -14.51
N SER A 192 -3.35 -0.60 -15.22
CA SER A 192 -4.58 0.18 -15.00
C SER A 192 -5.87 -0.58 -15.32
N THR A 193 -5.79 -1.71 -16.02
CA THR A 193 -6.93 -2.57 -16.36
C THR A 193 -6.96 -3.88 -15.56
N GLY A 194 -6.16 -3.98 -14.49
CA GLY A 194 -6.14 -5.11 -13.58
C GLY A 194 -5.33 -6.32 -14.07
N LYS A 195 -4.55 -6.17 -15.14
CA LYS A 195 -3.65 -7.21 -15.70
C LYS A 195 -2.23 -7.02 -15.21
N ALA A 196 -2.05 -7.02 -13.88
CA ALA A 196 -0.78 -6.71 -13.24
C ALA A 196 0.36 -7.68 -13.64
N SER A 197 0.09 -8.99 -13.75
CA SER A 197 1.11 -9.97 -14.16
C SER A 197 1.56 -9.78 -15.61
N ASP A 198 0.63 -9.48 -16.51
CA ASP A 198 0.95 -9.20 -17.92
C ASP A 198 1.74 -7.89 -18.03
N ALA A 199 1.36 -6.87 -17.26
CA ALA A 199 2.12 -5.62 -17.16
C ALA A 199 3.57 -5.86 -16.70
N TYR A 200 3.76 -6.70 -15.68
CA TYR A 200 5.09 -7.06 -15.19
C TYR A 200 5.94 -7.74 -16.26
N ALA A 201 5.35 -8.62 -17.07
CA ALA A 201 6.05 -9.25 -18.20
C ALA A 201 6.52 -8.21 -19.24
N GLU A 202 5.69 -7.20 -19.54
CA GLU A 202 6.06 -6.11 -20.44
C GLU A 202 7.16 -5.21 -19.87
N PHE A 203 7.12 -4.91 -18.57
CA PHE A 203 8.22 -4.19 -17.92
C PHE A 203 9.52 -4.99 -17.90
N CYS A 204 9.46 -6.31 -17.67
CA CYS A 204 10.64 -7.18 -17.81
C CYS A 204 11.18 -7.21 -19.24
N ALA A 205 10.31 -7.20 -20.25
CA ALA A 205 10.72 -7.14 -21.66
C ALA A 205 11.36 -5.79 -21.98
N ALA A 206 10.80 -4.68 -21.48
CA ALA A 206 11.40 -3.35 -21.60
C ALA A 206 12.78 -3.29 -20.92
N ASP A 207 12.93 -3.84 -19.72
CA ASP A 207 14.18 -3.86 -18.95
C ASP A 207 15.29 -4.66 -19.66
N LYS A 208 14.94 -5.78 -20.31
CA LYS A 208 15.87 -6.57 -21.13
C LYS A 208 16.39 -5.81 -22.35
N LEU A 209 15.58 -4.92 -22.91
CA LEU A 209 15.94 -4.12 -24.09
C LEU A 209 16.73 -2.88 -23.69
N ASP A 210 16.32 -2.21 -22.61
CA ASP A 210 17.01 -1.06 -22.04
C ASP A 210 16.93 -1.07 -20.50
N PRO A 211 17.99 -1.51 -19.81
CA PRO A 211 18.02 -1.60 -18.34
C PRO A 211 18.27 -0.24 -17.66
N SER A 212 18.45 0.84 -18.43
CA SER A 212 18.77 2.18 -17.90
C SER A 212 17.53 3.04 -17.61
N ILE A 213 16.32 2.51 -17.82
CA ILE A 213 15.08 3.24 -17.66
C ILE A 213 14.56 3.13 -16.22
N ALA A 214 14.71 4.20 -15.44
CA ALA A 214 14.33 4.23 -14.02
C ALA A 214 12.86 3.90 -13.77
N VAL A 215 11.94 4.39 -14.63
CA VAL A 215 10.51 4.11 -14.47
C VAL A 215 10.19 2.62 -14.64
N VAL A 216 10.93 1.87 -15.47
CA VAL A 216 10.73 0.42 -15.61
C VAL A 216 11.09 -0.29 -14.31
N LYS A 217 12.25 0.04 -13.73
CA LYS A 217 12.68 -0.47 -12.42
C LYS A 217 11.66 -0.16 -11.33
N GLN A 218 11.12 1.05 -11.31
CA GLN A 218 10.09 1.44 -10.34
C GLN A 218 8.78 0.63 -10.50
N GLN A 219 8.34 0.38 -11.74
CA GLN A 219 7.12 -0.40 -11.99
C GLN A 219 7.29 -1.87 -11.60
N MET A 220 8.45 -2.46 -11.90
CA MET A 220 8.82 -3.81 -11.44
C MET A 220 8.81 -3.89 -9.91
N ALA A 221 9.49 -2.94 -9.25
CA ALA A 221 9.55 -2.88 -7.79
C ALA A 221 8.16 -2.80 -7.14
N THR A 222 7.24 -2.06 -7.77
CA THR A 222 5.86 -1.93 -7.27
C THR A 222 5.13 -3.27 -7.33
N PHE A 223 5.17 -3.97 -8.46
CA PHE A 223 4.54 -5.28 -8.61
C PHE A 223 5.14 -6.32 -7.64
N GLU A 224 6.46 -6.31 -7.50
CA GLU A 224 7.17 -7.21 -6.59
C GLU A 224 6.80 -6.96 -5.13
N ALA A 225 6.64 -5.71 -4.71
CA ALA A 225 6.16 -5.37 -3.37
C ALA A 225 4.75 -5.91 -3.13
N GLU A 226 3.84 -5.72 -4.09
CA GLU A 226 2.44 -6.17 -4.03
C GLU A 226 2.30 -7.69 -4.00
N THR A 227 3.24 -8.41 -4.62
CA THR A 227 3.25 -9.88 -4.69
C THR A 227 4.12 -10.53 -3.62
N GLY A 228 4.75 -9.74 -2.74
CA GLY A 228 5.55 -10.22 -1.62
C GLY A 228 7.01 -10.57 -1.97
N LEU A 229 7.46 -10.28 -3.19
CA LEU A 229 8.85 -10.40 -3.64
C LEU A 229 9.68 -9.20 -3.15
N VAL A 230 9.81 -9.08 -1.82
CA VAL A 230 10.36 -7.88 -1.19
C VAL A 230 11.82 -7.60 -1.56
N LYS A 231 12.64 -8.65 -1.68
CA LYS A 231 14.08 -8.51 -1.88
C LYS A 231 14.36 -7.97 -3.27
N GLU A 232 13.65 -8.52 -4.26
CA GLU A 232 13.63 -8.09 -5.64
C GLU A 232 13.09 -6.66 -5.75
N SER A 233 11.96 -6.37 -5.09
CA SER A 233 11.38 -5.04 -5.02
C SER A 233 12.36 -4.00 -4.50
N TYR A 234 13.07 -4.31 -3.42
CA TYR A 234 14.07 -3.42 -2.84
C TYR A 234 15.26 -3.19 -3.77
N ALA A 235 15.73 -4.24 -4.47
CA ALA A 235 16.79 -4.10 -5.46
C ALA A 235 16.36 -3.18 -6.61
N HIS A 236 15.18 -3.40 -7.18
CA HIS A 236 14.68 -2.60 -8.30
C HIS A 236 14.36 -1.16 -7.92
N ILE A 237 13.78 -0.88 -6.75
CA ILE A 237 13.56 0.52 -6.33
C ILE A 237 14.89 1.24 -6.07
N CYS A 238 15.90 0.54 -5.54
CA CYS A 238 17.25 1.10 -5.41
C CYS A 238 17.89 1.40 -6.77
N ASP A 239 17.68 0.55 -7.77
CA ASP A 239 18.12 0.83 -9.14
C ASP A 239 17.41 2.04 -9.73
N ALA A 240 16.10 2.19 -9.51
CA ALA A 240 15.36 3.39 -9.93
C ALA A 240 15.93 4.66 -9.30
N VAL A 241 16.22 4.64 -7.99
CA VAL A 241 16.87 5.75 -7.28
C VAL A 241 18.29 6.00 -7.80
N ARG A 242 19.06 4.97 -8.14
CA ARG A 242 20.42 5.12 -8.70
C ARG A 242 20.39 5.76 -10.09
N LEU A 243 19.41 5.39 -10.92
CA LEU A 243 19.25 5.93 -12.27
C LEU A 243 18.72 7.38 -12.26
N GLU A 244 17.81 7.70 -11.34
CA GLU A 244 17.27 9.05 -11.15
C GLU A 244 17.36 9.49 -9.67
N PRO A 245 18.54 9.91 -9.19
CA PRO A 245 18.77 10.23 -7.77
C PRO A 245 18.04 11.48 -7.27
N ASP A 246 17.55 12.32 -8.18
CA ASP A 246 16.80 13.54 -7.88
C ASP A 246 15.28 13.35 -8.02
N ASN A 247 14.82 12.13 -8.27
CA ASN A 247 13.39 11.80 -8.31
C ASN A 247 12.89 11.51 -6.89
N ALA A 248 12.28 12.51 -6.25
CA ALA A 248 11.79 12.44 -4.88
C ALA A 248 10.81 11.28 -4.64
N VAL A 249 10.00 10.93 -5.64
CA VAL A 249 9.02 9.84 -5.55
C VAL A 249 9.72 8.49 -5.41
N TYR A 250 10.79 8.24 -6.17
CA TYR A 250 11.52 6.96 -6.09
C TYR A 250 12.23 6.82 -4.75
N VAL A 251 12.85 7.90 -4.27
CA VAL A 251 13.49 7.96 -2.96
C VAL A 251 12.47 7.70 -1.84
N TRP A 252 11.30 8.34 -1.92
CA TRP A 252 10.21 8.14 -0.97
C TRP A 252 9.64 6.72 -1.01
N GLN A 253 9.43 6.13 -2.19
CA GLN A 253 8.97 4.75 -2.34
C GLN A 253 9.94 3.74 -1.74
N ALA A 254 11.26 3.95 -1.89
CA ALA A 254 12.27 3.14 -1.22
C ALA A 254 12.13 3.22 0.30
N ALA A 255 11.95 4.43 0.85
CA ALA A 255 11.73 4.63 2.29
C ALA A 255 10.47 3.90 2.79
N LYS A 256 9.36 4.03 2.05
CA LYS A 256 8.08 3.38 2.37
C LYS A 256 8.18 1.86 2.36
N LEU A 257 8.84 1.29 1.35
CA LEU A 257 9.07 -0.16 1.27
C LEU A 257 9.90 -0.66 2.45
N MET A 258 10.95 0.07 2.83
CA MET A 258 11.77 -0.29 3.98
C MET A 258 10.95 -0.30 5.28
N VAL A 259 10.13 0.72 5.51
CA VAL A 259 9.29 0.75 6.71
C VAL A 259 8.25 -0.37 6.70
N SER A 260 7.52 -0.56 5.58
CA SER A 260 6.42 -1.52 5.50
C SER A 260 6.88 -2.98 5.52
N ARG A 261 8.08 -3.27 5.00
CA ARG A 261 8.65 -4.62 4.91
C ARG A 261 9.91 -4.80 5.75
N ARG A 262 9.96 -4.12 6.90
CA ARG A 262 11.06 -4.26 7.88
C ARG A 262 11.28 -5.72 8.29
N ASP A 263 10.20 -6.47 8.44
CA ASP A 263 10.17 -7.91 8.77
C ASP A 263 11.09 -8.75 7.86
N VAL A 264 11.22 -8.38 6.58
CA VAL A 264 12.07 -9.08 5.62
C VAL A 264 13.39 -8.35 5.38
N LEU A 265 13.34 -7.02 5.29
CA LEU A 265 14.48 -6.22 4.81
C LEU A 265 15.56 -6.01 5.86
N GLU A 266 15.24 -5.95 7.15
CA GLU A 266 16.26 -5.80 8.20
C GLU A 266 17.24 -6.99 8.16
N GLU A 267 16.72 -8.22 8.10
CA GLU A 267 17.52 -9.43 7.96
C GLU A 267 18.22 -9.51 6.60
N HIS A 268 17.49 -9.24 5.50
CA HIS A 268 18.05 -9.32 4.16
C HIS A 268 19.26 -8.41 3.96
N LEU A 269 19.18 -7.18 4.49
CA LEU A 269 20.25 -6.19 4.39
C LEU A 269 21.35 -6.39 5.44
N LYS A 270 21.14 -7.29 6.42
CA LYS A 270 22.07 -7.57 7.52
C LYS A 270 22.48 -6.30 8.28
N LEU A 271 21.51 -5.42 8.52
CA LEU A 271 21.70 -4.18 9.26
C LEU A 271 21.27 -4.36 10.71
N SER A 272 21.96 -3.73 11.65
CA SER A 272 21.42 -3.55 13.00
C SER A 272 20.13 -2.70 12.94
N PRO A 273 19.23 -2.79 13.94
CA PRO A 273 18.03 -1.96 13.99
C PRO A 273 18.33 -0.46 13.83
N GLU A 274 19.41 0.03 14.41
CA GLU A 274 19.82 1.44 14.35
C GLU A 274 20.35 1.85 12.96
N GLU A 275 21.12 0.98 12.31
CA GLU A 275 21.57 1.21 10.94
C GLU A 275 20.40 1.16 9.95
N TYR A 276 19.44 0.27 10.18
CA TYR A 276 18.21 0.19 9.41
C TYR A 276 17.38 1.46 9.55
N ASP A 277 17.16 1.91 10.80
CA ASP A 277 16.44 3.16 11.11
C ASP A 277 17.09 4.35 10.43
N LYS A 278 18.41 4.50 10.60
CA LYS A 278 19.18 5.57 9.95
C LYS A 278 19.04 5.53 8.43
N LYS A 279 19.02 4.33 7.84
CA LYS A 279 18.94 4.16 6.40
C LYS A 279 17.59 4.62 5.84
N TYR A 280 16.46 4.09 6.32
CA TYR A 280 15.16 4.53 5.76
C TYR A 280 14.85 6.00 6.10
N LEU A 281 15.25 6.49 7.28
CA LEU A 281 15.09 7.91 7.63
C LEU A 281 15.88 8.83 6.69
N SER A 282 17.04 8.39 6.20
CA SER A 282 17.81 9.15 5.21
C SER A 282 17.10 9.25 3.85
N PHE A 283 16.35 8.21 3.44
CA PHE A 283 15.53 8.27 2.24
C PHE A 283 14.36 9.26 2.41
N TYR A 284 13.63 9.21 3.53
CA TYR A 284 12.58 10.20 3.79
C TYR A 284 13.13 11.64 3.84
N ALA A 285 14.26 11.85 4.51
CA ALA A 285 14.92 13.14 4.55
C ALA A 285 15.27 13.63 3.14
N ARG A 286 15.88 12.76 2.31
CA ARG A 286 16.24 13.10 0.93
C ARG A 286 15.02 13.43 0.06
N ALA A 287 13.92 12.68 0.17
CA ALA A 287 12.69 12.98 -0.55
C ALA A 287 12.11 14.35 -0.15
N ALA A 288 12.09 14.65 1.15
CA ALA A 288 11.65 15.92 1.70
C ALA A 288 12.59 17.10 1.32
N GLU A 289 13.89 16.85 1.13
CA GLU A 289 14.86 17.84 0.64
C GLU A 289 14.70 18.13 -0.87
N LEU A 290 14.42 17.10 -1.66
CA LEU A 290 14.20 17.24 -3.10
C LEU A 290 12.94 18.04 -3.42
N GLU A 291 11.88 17.90 -2.61
CA GLU A 291 10.65 18.68 -2.75
C GLU A 291 10.23 19.33 -1.41
N PRO A 292 10.87 20.43 -1.00
CA PRO A 292 10.64 21.06 0.31
C PRO A 292 9.21 21.59 0.52
N SER A 293 8.50 21.92 -0.55
CA SER A 293 7.11 22.41 -0.51
C SER A 293 6.07 21.28 -0.48
N SER A 294 6.49 20.01 -0.57
CA SER A 294 5.58 18.87 -0.53
C SER A 294 5.12 18.58 0.90
N ALA A 295 3.88 18.96 1.22
CA ALA A 295 3.29 18.71 2.53
C ALA A 295 3.26 17.21 2.88
N SER A 296 3.01 16.35 1.88
CA SER A 296 3.01 14.90 2.07
C SER A 296 4.40 14.37 2.43
N PHE A 297 5.47 14.76 1.72
CA PHE A 297 6.81 14.29 2.05
C PHE A 297 7.32 14.79 3.40
N GLN A 298 7.02 16.04 3.78
CA GLN A 298 7.37 16.52 5.12
C GLN A 298 6.60 15.75 6.21
N THR A 299 5.32 15.44 5.98
CA THR A 299 4.49 14.71 6.93
C THR A 299 4.93 13.25 7.03
N ASP A 300 5.17 12.56 5.92
CA ASP A 300 5.65 11.17 5.89
C ASP A 300 7.02 11.05 6.54
N TYR A 301 7.92 12.02 6.33
CA TYR A 301 9.19 12.05 7.03
C TYR A 301 8.98 12.20 8.55
N ALA A 302 8.11 13.12 8.99
CA ALA A 302 7.81 13.29 10.40
C ALA A 302 7.15 12.04 11.03
N LEU A 303 6.27 11.36 10.29
CA LEU A 303 5.62 10.11 10.69
C LEU A 303 6.62 8.95 10.78
N SER A 304 7.62 8.90 9.91
CA SER A 304 8.57 7.79 9.88
C SER A 304 9.39 7.62 11.16
N PHE A 305 9.50 8.66 11.99
CA PHE A 305 10.16 8.55 13.30
C PHE A 305 9.44 7.60 14.26
N TYR A 306 8.12 7.41 14.13
CA TYR A 306 7.36 6.48 14.98
C TYR A 306 7.64 5.01 14.65
N ASP A 307 8.20 4.72 13.48
CA ASP A 307 8.58 3.37 13.05
C ASP A 307 10.01 3.00 13.48
N ALA A 308 10.79 3.96 14.00
CA ALA A 308 12.15 3.73 14.43
C ALA A 308 12.18 2.91 15.73
N ALA A 309 13.11 1.95 15.80
CA ALA A 309 13.41 1.25 17.03
C ALA A 309 14.01 2.20 18.09
N LYS A 310 14.79 3.21 17.65
CA LYS A 310 15.33 4.27 18.52
C LYS A 310 15.11 5.66 17.91
N PRO A 311 13.90 6.23 18.04
CA PRO A 311 13.58 7.52 17.46
C PRO A 311 14.39 8.68 18.05
N ASP A 312 14.90 9.58 17.20
CA ASP A 312 15.30 10.93 17.65
C ASP A 312 14.07 11.82 17.69
N TRP A 313 13.40 11.85 18.84
CA TRP A 313 12.19 12.66 19.05
C TRP A 313 12.45 14.18 18.90
N ASN A 314 13.66 14.66 19.14
CA ASN A 314 13.98 16.06 18.88
C ASN A 314 14.04 16.34 17.37
N ALA A 315 14.56 15.41 16.57
CA ALA A 315 14.48 15.48 15.11
C ALA A 315 13.04 15.39 14.62
N ALA A 316 12.24 14.45 15.15
CA ALA A 316 10.82 14.33 14.83
C ALA A 316 10.06 15.65 15.07
N LEU A 317 10.29 16.30 16.22
CA LEU A 317 9.65 17.58 16.55
C LEU A 317 10.06 18.69 15.58
N ARG A 318 11.33 18.72 15.14
CA ARG A 318 11.78 19.67 14.10
C ARG A 318 11.08 19.42 12.76
N GLN A 319 10.88 18.16 12.38
CA GLN A 319 10.18 17.83 11.12
C GLN A 319 8.68 18.14 11.20
N TRP A 320 8.02 17.84 12.32
CA TRP A 320 6.62 18.23 12.49
C TRP A 320 6.41 19.74 12.42
N LYS A 321 7.33 20.55 12.97
CA LYS A 321 7.32 22.02 12.80
C LYS A 321 7.51 22.47 11.34
N ARG A 322 8.11 21.65 10.47
CA ARG A 322 8.16 21.92 9.02
C ARG A 322 6.83 21.56 8.37
N ALA A 323 6.28 20.39 8.69
CA ALA A 323 4.97 19.95 8.20
C ALA A 323 3.85 20.92 8.58
N GLU A 324 3.88 21.48 9.80
CA GLU A 324 2.92 22.48 10.29
C GLU A 324 2.81 23.69 9.36
N LYS A 325 3.94 24.18 8.85
CA LYS A 325 3.99 25.35 7.95
C LYS A 325 3.35 25.09 6.59
N LEU A 326 3.24 23.82 6.19
CA LEU A 326 2.67 23.40 4.91
C LEU A 326 1.24 22.88 5.04
N ALA A 327 0.75 22.67 6.27
CA ALA A 327 -0.60 22.20 6.53
C ALA A 327 -1.63 23.25 6.10
N ALA A 328 -2.25 23.04 4.94
CA ALA A 328 -3.20 23.96 4.34
C ALA A 328 -4.61 23.80 4.92
N LEU A 329 -5.02 22.57 5.23
CA LEU A 329 -6.35 22.25 5.71
C LEU A 329 -6.43 22.35 7.25
N ASN A 330 -7.58 22.75 7.76
CA ASN A 330 -7.81 22.84 9.22
C ASN A 330 -7.60 21.49 9.90
N LEU A 331 -8.07 20.40 9.29
CA LEU A 331 -7.88 19.04 9.80
C LEU A 331 -6.39 18.70 9.90
N ASP A 332 -5.62 18.92 8.84
CA ASP A 332 -4.19 18.60 8.81
C ASP A 332 -3.41 19.39 9.86
N ARG A 333 -3.71 20.69 10.03
CA ARG A 333 -3.08 21.52 11.07
C ARG A 333 -3.29 20.92 12.45
N GLN A 334 -4.52 20.50 12.79
CA GLN A 334 -4.79 19.94 14.11
C GLN A 334 -4.22 18.51 14.27
N ILE A 335 -4.13 17.73 13.19
CA ILE A 335 -3.40 16.45 13.20
C ILE A 335 -1.91 16.68 13.46
N VAL A 336 -1.31 17.70 12.85
CA VAL A 336 0.09 18.08 13.12
C VAL A 336 0.27 18.49 14.58
N LEU A 337 -0.63 19.31 15.15
CA LEU A 337 -0.58 19.69 16.57
C LEU A 337 -0.66 18.48 17.50
N ALA A 338 -1.58 17.54 17.23
CA ALA A 338 -1.72 16.32 18.02
C ALA A 338 -0.46 15.43 17.94
N ASN A 339 0.15 15.30 16.76
CA ASN A 339 1.40 14.56 16.61
C ASN A 339 2.59 15.28 17.27
N MET A 340 2.68 16.61 17.19
CA MET A 340 3.70 17.38 17.92
C MET A 340 3.55 17.21 19.44
N ALA A 341 2.32 17.23 19.96
CA ALA A 341 2.05 16.96 21.38
C ALA A 341 2.51 15.56 21.77
N ARG A 342 2.26 14.55 20.93
CA ARG A 342 2.77 13.20 21.15
C ARG A 342 4.29 13.14 21.22
N VAL A 343 4.99 13.77 20.29
CA VAL A 343 6.47 13.83 20.34
C VAL A 343 6.96 14.55 21.60
N LEU A 344 6.26 15.58 22.07
CA LEU A 344 6.60 16.27 23.31
C LEU A 344 6.38 15.40 24.55
N ILE A 345 5.35 14.56 24.57
CA ILE A 345 5.13 13.56 25.64
C ILE A 345 6.29 12.56 25.69
N GLU A 346 6.74 12.06 24.53
CA GLU A 346 7.93 11.19 24.42
C GLU A 346 9.22 11.87 24.89
N LEU A 347 9.30 13.19 24.76
CA LEU A 347 10.39 14.02 25.28
C LEU A 347 10.23 14.40 26.76
N ASN A 348 9.18 13.92 27.45
CA ASN A 348 8.79 14.33 28.81
C ASN A 348 8.57 15.85 28.96
N ARG A 349 8.05 16.50 27.91
CA ARG A 349 7.74 17.95 27.85
C ARG A 349 6.22 18.17 27.91
N ASP A 350 5.60 17.62 28.95
CA ASP A 350 4.14 17.50 29.06
C ASP A 350 3.42 18.85 29.04
N ASP A 351 3.96 19.88 29.69
CA ASP A 351 3.34 21.21 29.73
C ASP A 351 3.26 21.85 28.32
N GLU A 352 4.28 21.61 27.49
CA GLU A 352 4.25 22.06 26.09
C GLU A 352 3.26 21.24 25.26
N ALA A 353 3.16 19.93 25.53
CA ALA A 353 2.20 19.05 24.86
C ALA A 353 0.75 19.47 25.17
N GLU A 354 0.41 19.72 26.43
CA GLU A 354 -0.91 20.20 26.85
C GLU A 354 -1.28 21.51 26.14
N LYS A 355 -0.34 22.45 26.08
CA LYS A 355 -0.53 23.72 25.37
C LYS A 355 -0.83 23.54 23.88
N LEU A 356 -0.17 22.61 23.19
CA LEU A 356 -0.50 22.32 21.79
C LEU A 356 -1.88 21.67 21.66
N LEU A 357 -2.27 20.82 22.60
CA LEU A 357 -3.56 20.14 22.60
C LEU A 357 -4.74 21.09 22.83
N GLU A 358 -4.54 22.27 23.44
CA GLU A 358 -5.57 23.32 23.48
C GLU A 358 -6.03 23.73 22.07
N GLY A 359 -5.11 23.75 21.10
CA GLY A 359 -5.38 24.05 19.69
C GLY A 359 -6.08 22.92 18.91
N VAL A 360 -6.23 21.73 19.51
CA VAL A 360 -6.99 20.61 18.94
C VAL A 360 -8.44 20.71 19.41
N THR A 361 -9.31 21.14 18.51
CA THR A 361 -10.72 21.48 18.78
C THR A 361 -11.71 20.73 17.89
N LEU A 362 -11.23 20.04 16.85
CA LEU A 362 -12.08 19.27 15.95
C LEU A 362 -12.62 18.01 16.64
N ASP A 363 -13.95 17.87 16.65
CA ASP A 363 -14.65 16.72 17.22
C ASP A 363 -14.17 15.38 16.65
N SER A 364 -13.85 15.34 15.34
CA SER A 364 -13.38 14.14 14.65
C SER A 364 -12.08 13.56 15.21
N ILE A 365 -11.28 14.37 15.93
CA ILE A 365 -10.02 13.95 16.55
C ILE A 365 -9.99 14.20 18.06
N ALA A 366 -11.13 14.56 18.67
CA ALA A 366 -11.25 14.79 20.12
C ALA A 366 -10.82 13.56 20.93
N GLY A 367 -11.11 12.34 20.44
CA GLY A 367 -10.67 11.10 21.06
C GLY A 367 -9.14 11.00 21.20
N VAL A 368 -8.39 11.50 20.22
CA VAL A 368 -6.92 11.50 20.28
C VAL A 368 -6.40 12.51 21.30
N LYS A 369 -6.97 13.71 21.33
CA LYS A 369 -6.64 14.70 22.35
C LYS A 369 -6.87 14.15 23.75
N SER A 370 -8.04 13.59 24.01
CA SER A 370 -8.38 13.02 25.32
C SER A 370 -7.42 11.92 25.74
N ALA A 371 -7.01 11.06 24.80
CA ALA A 371 -6.09 9.98 25.11
C ALA A 371 -4.68 10.47 25.45
N LEU A 372 -4.17 11.48 24.74
CA LEU A 372 -2.87 12.09 25.04
C LEU A 372 -2.87 12.82 26.39
N LEU A 373 -3.95 13.55 26.72
CA LEU A 373 -4.10 14.17 28.04
C LEU A 373 -4.15 13.12 29.17
N ALA A 374 -4.86 12.02 28.96
CA ALA A 374 -4.93 10.94 29.94
C ALA A 374 -3.56 10.27 30.19
N GLU A 375 -2.70 10.20 29.18
CA GLU A 375 -1.33 9.72 29.33
C GLU A 375 -0.44 10.69 30.12
N ILE A 376 -0.63 11.99 29.93
CA ILE A 376 -0.01 13.06 30.74
C ILE A 376 -0.38 12.91 32.21
N GLU A 377 -1.68 12.83 32.49
CA GLU A 377 -2.17 12.66 33.85
C GLU A 377 -1.68 11.39 34.52
N ARG A 378 -1.65 10.27 33.77
CA ARG A 378 -1.22 8.98 34.30
C ARG A 378 0.24 9.02 34.75
N ALA A 379 1.14 9.51 33.90
CA ALA A 379 2.56 9.57 34.25
C ALA A 379 2.83 10.51 35.44
N ARG A 380 2.11 11.66 35.51
CA ARG A 380 2.17 12.56 36.66
C ARG A 380 1.73 11.87 37.96
N LYS A 381 0.66 11.07 37.93
CA LYS A 381 0.14 10.33 39.09
C LYS A 381 1.08 9.22 39.55
N GLU A 382 1.71 8.53 38.61
CA GLU A 382 2.60 7.40 38.90
C GLU A 382 4.00 7.84 39.38
N GLY A 383 4.36 9.13 39.25
CA GLY A 383 5.69 9.64 39.59
C GLY A 383 6.80 9.03 38.73
N VAL A 384 6.43 8.36 37.63
CA VAL A 384 7.34 7.65 36.74
C VAL A 384 7.81 8.62 35.66
N SER A 385 9.12 8.89 35.61
CA SER A 385 9.75 9.37 34.39
C SER A 385 9.47 8.36 33.29
N ARG A 386 8.75 8.73 32.22
CA ARG A 386 8.46 7.80 31.13
C ARG A 386 9.81 7.31 30.57
N LYS A 387 10.12 6.02 30.76
CA LYS A 387 11.27 5.40 30.10
C LYS A 387 10.96 5.37 28.61
N VAL A 388 11.97 5.67 27.79
CA VAL A 388 11.94 5.48 26.33
C VAL A 388 11.39 4.07 26.07
N PRO A 389 10.29 3.91 25.29
CA PRO A 389 9.65 2.61 25.17
C PRO A 389 10.61 1.61 24.50
N GLU A 390 10.81 0.45 25.13
CA GLU A 390 11.40 -0.70 24.45
C GLU A 390 10.40 -1.25 23.41
N ARG A 391 10.95 -1.51 22.22
CA ARG A 391 10.39 -2.15 21.01
C ARG A 391 8.96 -2.71 21.18
N LYS A 392 7.96 -2.07 20.55
CA LYS A 392 6.72 -2.77 20.17
C LYS A 392 6.96 -3.47 18.84
N THR A 393 7.07 -4.80 18.86
CA THR A 393 6.99 -5.63 17.65
C THR A 393 5.56 -5.60 17.13
N TYR A 394 5.35 -5.02 15.95
CA TYR A 394 4.07 -5.11 15.26
C TYR A 394 4.07 -6.33 14.34
N SER A 395 3.10 -7.21 14.53
CA SER A 395 2.62 -8.10 13.48
C SER A 395 1.63 -7.27 12.67
N TYR A 396 1.93 -7.04 11.39
CA TYR A 396 0.94 -6.59 10.41
C TYR A 396 0.01 -7.73 10.03
#